data_AF-A0A6N9SJ79-F1
#
_entry.id   AF-A0A6N9SJ79-F1
#
_cell.length_a   1.000
_cell.length_b   1.000
_cell.length_c   1.000
_cell.angle_alpha   90.00
_cell.angle_beta   90.00
_cell.angle_gamma   90.00
#
_symmetry.space_group_name_H-M   'P 1'
#
loop_
_entity.id
_entity.type
_entity.pdbx_description
1 polymer ?
#
loop_
_entity_poly.entity_id
_entity_poly.type
_entity_poly.pdbx_seq_one_letter_code
_entity_poly.pdbx_strand_id
1 'polypeptide(L)'
;MLKRLLKRPSLNLLAWLLLAAFYISICLNIAFFKQVLQALPLDSLHNVLVFLSMPVVAFSVINIVLTLSSFLWLNRPLACLFILVGAAAQYFIMTYGIVIDRSMIANIIDTTPAESYALMTPQMLLTLGFSGVLAALIACWIKIKPATSRLRSVLFRGANILVSVLLILLVAALFYKDYASLFRNNKELVKSLSPSNSIVASWSWYSHQRLANLPLVRIGEDAHRNPLMQNEKRKNLTILIVGETSRAENFSLNGYPRETNPRLAKDNVVYFPNTASCGTATAVSVPCMFSDMPREHYKEELAQHQEGVLDIIQRAGINVLW
;
A
#
# COMPACT_ATOMS: atom_id res chain seq x y z
N MET A 1 32.29 26.00 -21.48
CA MET A 1 31.40 24.86 -21.81
C MET A 1 30.35 24.57 -20.73
N LEU A 2 30.70 24.60 -19.42
CA LEU A 2 29.74 24.45 -18.30
C LEU A 2 28.58 25.46 -18.28
N LYS A 3 28.80 26.73 -18.68
CA LYS A 3 27.74 27.77 -18.69
C LYS A 3 26.60 27.52 -19.69
N ARG A 4 26.79 26.66 -20.71
CA ARG A 4 25.71 26.24 -21.64
C ARG A 4 24.86 25.10 -21.05
N LEU A 5 25.46 24.22 -20.24
CA LEU A 5 24.77 23.15 -19.50
C LEU A 5 23.92 23.68 -18.33
N LEU A 6 24.25 24.87 -17.80
CA LEU A 6 23.53 25.53 -16.71
C LEU A 6 22.42 26.49 -17.15
N LYS A 7 22.14 26.62 -18.46
CA LYS A 7 20.94 27.36 -18.91
C LYS A 7 19.71 26.51 -18.61
N ARG A 8 18.95 26.93 -17.58
CA ARG A 8 17.71 26.25 -17.18
C ARG A 8 16.79 26.09 -18.40
N PRO A 9 16.38 24.86 -18.76
CA PRO A 9 15.43 24.66 -19.83
C PRO A 9 14.12 25.38 -19.50
N SER A 10 13.56 26.05 -20.51
CA SER A 10 12.37 26.85 -20.35
C SER A 10 11.22 26.24 -21.14
N LEU A 11 10.18 25.77 -20.45
CA LEU A 11 9.02 25.15 -21.05
C LEU A 11 7.77 26.01 -20.87
N ASN A 12 6.83 25.87 -21.81
CA ASN A 12 5.47 26.36 -21.61
C ASN A 12 4.78 25.54 -20.52
N LEU A 13 3.88 26.15 -19.75
CA LEU A 13 3.19 25.49 -18.64
C LEU A 13 2.52 24.17 -19.07
N LEU A 14 1.82 24.16 -20.21
CA LEU A 14 1.15 22.96 -20.72
C LEU A 14 2.14 21.85 -21.07
N ALA A 15 3.25 22.18 -21.74
CA ALA A 15 4.27 21.20 -22.06
C ALA A 15 4.88 20.59 -20.78
N TRP A 16 5.08 21.40 -19.74
CA TRP A 16 5.54 20.92 -18.44
C TRP A 16 4.51 19.99 -17.77
N LEU A 17 3.22 20.35 -17.80
CA LEU A 17 2.14 19.52 -17.24
C LEU A 17 2.03 18.18 -17.97
N LEU A 18 2.09 18.17 -19.30
CA LEU A 18 2.04 16.96 -20.11
C LEU A 18 3.25 16.06 -19.86
N LEU A 19 4.47 16.61 -19.76
CA LEU A 19 5.66 15.82 -19.45
C LEU A 19 5.59 15.23 -18.03
N ALA A 20 5.15 16.01 -17.04
CA ALA A 20 4.96 15.51 -15.69
C ALA A 20 3.89 14.40 -15.64
N ALA A 21 2.77 14.60 -16.32
CA ALA A 21 1.71 13.60 -16.42
C ALA A 21 2.19 12.32 -17.11
N PHE A 22 2.96 12.43 -18.19
CA PHE A 22 3.57 11.31 -18.90
C PHE A 22 4.49 10.50 -17.97
N TYR A 23 5.40 11.18 -17.29
CA TYR A 23 6.33 10.52 -16.38
C TYR A 23 5.62 9.80 -15.24
N ILE A 24 4.65 10.46 -14.59
CA ILE A 24 3.91 9.87 -13.48
C ILE A 24 3.04 8.70 -13.96
N SER A 25 2.28 8.86 -15.04
CA SER A 25 1.31 7.84 -15.49
C SER A 25 1.94 6.65 -16.20
N ILE A 26 3.10 6.81 -16.84
CA ILE A 26 3.73 5.76 -17.65
C ILE A 26 5.00 5.25 -16.97
N CYS A 27 5.97 6.12 -16.68
CA CYS A 27 7.27 5.69 -16.12
C CYS A 27 7.17 5.20 -14.67
N LEU A 28 6.26 5.75 -13.87
CA LEU A 28 6.07 5.38 -12.46
C LEU A 28 4.95 4.35 -12.23
N ASN A 29 4.41 3.76 -13.30
CA ASN A 29 3.35 2.75 -13.24
C ASN A 29 3.68 1.48 -14.05
N ILE A 30 4.97 1.23 -14.32
CA ILE A 30 5.44 0.00 -14.99
C ILE A 30 5.00 -1.23 -14.21
N ALA A 31 5.00 -1.16 -12.88
CA ALA A 31 4.54 -2.24 -12.01
C ALA A 31 3.07 -2.63 -12.30
N PHE A 32 2.20 -1.63 -12.39
CA PHE A 32 0.78 -1.81 -12.74
C PHE A 32 0.63 -2.46 -14.11
N PHE A 33 1.32 -1.96 -15.14
CA PHE A 33 1.23 -2.52 -16.49
C PHE A 33 1.73 -3.97 -16.55
N LYS A 34 2.77 -4.31 -15.79
CA LYS A 34 3.27 -5.69 -15.69
C LYS A 34 2.23 -6.63 -15.07
N GLN A 35 1.54 -6.20 -14.02
CA GLN A 35 0.48 -7.00 -13.39
C GLN A 35 -0.74 -7.14 -14.31
N VAL A 36 -1.10 -6.09 -15.05
CA VAL A 36 -2.16 -6.17 -16.07
C VAL A 36 -1.82 -7.21 -17.13
N LEU A 37 -0.59 -7.24 -17.64
CA LEU A 37 -0.18 -8.23 -18.65
C LEU A 37 -0.27 -9.67 -18.14
N GLN A 38 -0.12 -9.90 -16.83
CA GLN A 38 -0.32 -11.22 -16.23
C GLN A 38 -1.80 -11.60 -16.14
N ALA A 39 -2.68 -10.61 -15.94
CA ALA A 39 -4.13 -10.83 -15.84
C ALA A 39 -4.87 -10.78 -17.19
N LEU A 40 -4.30 -10.13 -18.20
CA LEU A 40 -4.86 -9.96 -19.54
C LEU A 40 -3.79 -10.33 -20.59
N PRO A 41 -3.70 -11.61 -20.99
CA PRO A 41 -2.77 -12.03 -22.03
C PRO A 41 -3.11 -11.41 -23.38
N LEU A 42 -2.07 -11.02 -24.12
CA LEU A 42 -2.15 -10.25 -25.37
C LEU A 42 -2.38 -11.14 -26.59
N ASP A 43 -3.34 -12.05 -26.51
CA ASP A 43 -3.56 -13.08 -27.54
C ASP A 43 -4.45 -12.59 -28.70
N SER A 44 -5.13 -11.45 -28.52
CA SER A 44 -6.03 -10.86 -29.51
C SER A 44 -5.76 -9.38 -29.73
N LEU A 45 -6.07 -8.88 -30.93
CA LEU A 45 -5.98 -7.45 -31.25
C LEU A 45 -6.85 -6.61 -30.31
N HIS A 46 -8.00 -7.14 -29.86
CA HIS A 46 -8.86 -6.47 -28.88
C HIS A 46 -8.14 -6.28 -27.54
N ASN A 47 -7.53 -7.35 -27.00
CA ASN A 47 -6.80 -7.27 -25.73
C ASN A 47 -5.59 -6.33 -25.82
N VAL A 48 -4.91 -6.29 -26.97
CA VAL A 48 -3.83 -5.33 -27.23
C VAL A 48 -4.35 -3.90 -27.20
N LEU A 49 -5.48 -3.61 -27.84
CA LEU A 49 -6.10 -2.28 -27.81
C LEU A 49 -6.56 -1.89 -26.40
N VAL A 50 -7.15 -2.83 -25.65
CA VAL A 50 -7.52 -2.62 -24.24
C VAL A 50 -6.28 -2.26 -23.42
N PHE A 51 -5.20 -3.03 -23.53
CA PHE A 51 -3.95 -2.75 -22.82
C PHE A 51 -3.35 -1.38 -23.19
N LEU A 52 -3.27 -1.06 -24.48
CA LEU A 52 -2.74 0.23 -24.97
C LEU A 52 -3.61 1.43 -24.55
N SER A 53 -4.90 1.21 -24.29
CA SER A 53 -5.80 2.26 -23.81
C SER A 53 -5.57 2.61 -22.33
N MET A 54 -4.97 1.72 -21.52
CA MET A 54 -4.72 1.98 -20.09
C MET A 54 -3.71 3.12 -19.81
N PRO A 55 -2.53 3.17 -20.45
CA PRO A 55 -1.64 4.34 -20.34
C PRO A 55 -2.32 5.64 -20.74
N VAL A 56 -3.20 5.62 -21.76
CA VAL A 56 -3.93 6.82 -22.22
C VAL A 56 -4.89 7.32 -21.15
N VAL A 57 -5.64 6.43 -20.51
CA VAL A 57 -6.54 6.78 -19.40
C VAL A 57 -5.74 7.28 -18.19
N ALA A 58 -4.69 6.57 -17.78
CA ALA A 58 -3.85 6.98 -16.66
C ALA A 58 -3.22 8.36 -16.90
N PHE A 59 -2.68 8.60 -18.09
CA PHE A 59 -2.15 9.88 -18.52
C PHE A 59 -3.20 10.99 -18.45
N SER A 60 -4.40 10.73 -19.00
CA SER A 60 -5.50 11.70 -19.05
C SER A 60 -5.94 12.12 -17.65
N VAL A 61 -6.07 11.17 -16.73
CA VAL A 61 -6.44 11.44 -15.33
C VAL A 61 -5.38 12.30 -14.64
N ILE A 62 -4.10 11.92 -14.70
CA ILE A 62 -3.02 12.70 -14.07
C ILE A 62 -2.90 14.09 -14.70
N ASN A 63 -3.05 14.20 -16.02
CA ASN A 63 -3.04 15.47 -16.73
C ASN A 63 -4.18 16.39 -16.28
N ILE A 64 -5.39 15.87 -16.08
CA ILE A 64 -6.52 16.64 -15.54
C ILE A 64 -6.19 17.14 -14.13
N VAL A 65 -5.74 16.26 -13.23
CA VAL A 65 -5.40 16.62 -11.84
C VAL A 65 -4.30 17.69 -11.78
N LEU A 66 -3.22 17.52 -12.55
CA LEU A 66 -2.13 18.50 -12.60
C LEU A 66 -2.60 19.83 -13.23
N THR A 67 -3.42 19.78 -14.28
CA THR A 67 -3.96 21.00 -14.91
C THR A 67 -4.90 21.75 -13.96
N LEU A 68 -5.76 21.06 -13.22
CA LEU A 68 -6.62 21.65 -12.20
C LEU A 68 -5.80 22.30 -11.07
N SER A 69 -4.77 21.60 -10.57
CA SER A 69 -3.86 22.14 -9.55
C SER A 69 -3.09 23.38 -10.03
N SER A 70 -2.90 23.55 -11.35
CA SER A 70 -2.24 24.72 -11.92
C SER A 70 -3.05 26.01 -11.78
N PHE A 71 -4.37 25.94 -11.61
CA PHE A 71 -5.21 27.12 -11.33
C PHE A 71 -4.96 27.67 -9.92
N LEU A 72 -4.61 26.80 -8.98
CA LEU A 72 -4.29 27.13 -7.58
C LEU A 72 -2.78 27.31 -7.33
N TRP A 73 -1.96 27.29 -8.39
CA TRP A 73 -0.49 27.31 -8.31
C TRP A 73 0.15 26.15 -7.52
N LEU A 74 -0.58 25.04 -7.35
CA LEU A 74 -0.14 23.83 -6.64
C LEU A 74 0.48 22.77 -7.56
N ASN A 75 0.60 23.04 -8.86
CA ASN A 75 1.10 22.07 -9.85
C ASN A 75 2.50 21.53 -9.56
N ARG A 76 3.43 22.38 -9.11
CA ARG A 76 4.79 21.98 -8.75
C ARG A 76 4.85 21.07 -7.52
N PRO A 77 4.34 21.50 -6.35
CA PRO A 77 4.37 20.65 -5.16
C PRO A 77 3.60 19.34 -5.37
N LEU A 78 2.46 19.39 -6.07
CA LEU A 78 1.66 18.19 -6.34
C LEU A 78 2.39 17.21 -7.26
N ALA A 79 3.02 17.69 -8.34
CA ALA A 79 3.81 16.83 -9.21
C ALA A 79 5.01 16.20 -8.47
N CYS A 80 5.71 16.96 -7.62
CA CYS A 80 6.81 16.43 -6.83
C CYS A 80 6.32 15.35 -5.86
N LEU A 81 5.22 15.60 -5.16
CA LEU A 81 4.60 14.63 -4.26
C LEU A 81 4.23 13.35 -5.02
N PHE A 82 3.55 13.46 -6.17
CA PHE A 82 3.16 12.32 -6.99
C PHE A 82 4.36 11.54 -7.54
N ILE A 83 5.43 12.23 -7.92
CA ILE A 83 6.68 11.59 -8.37
C ILE A 83 7.31 10.81 -7.24
N LEU A 84 7.46 11.40 -6.05
CA LEU A 84 8.10 10.73 -4.91
C LEU A 84 7.29 9.53 -4.43
N VAL A 85 5.97 9.70 -4.27
CA VAL A 85 5.06 8.64 -3.85
C VAL A 85 4.99 7.54 -4.91
N GLY A 86 4.87 7.90 -6.18
CA GLY A 86 4.84 6.92 -7.28
C GLY A 86 6.14 6.14 -7.43
N ALA A 87 7.30 6.80 -7.28
CA ALA A 87 8.60 6.15 -7.31
C ALA A 87 8.77 5.16 -6.14
N ALA A 88 8.38 5.56 -4.93
CA ALA A 88 8.39 4.69 -3.76
C ALA A 88 7.47 3.48 -3.97
N ALA A 89 6.20 3.71 -4.28
CA ALA A 89 5.23 2.65 -4.51
C ALA A 89 5.69 1.69 -5.60
N GLN A 90 6.13 2.19 -6.76
CA GLN A 90 6.64 1.34 -7.84
C GLN A 90 7.82 0.46 -7.40
N TYR A 91 8.78 1.01 -6.67
CA TYR A 91 9.93 0.24 -6.20
C TYR A 91 9.50 -0.93 -5.31
N PHE A 92 8.65 -0.66 -4.33
CA PHE A 92 8.20 -1.68 -3.40
C PHE A 92 7.30 -2.72 -4.07
N ILE A 93 6.40 -2.31 -4.97
CA ILE A 93 5.55 -3.24 -5.74
C ILE A 93 6.42 -4.12 -6.64
N MET A 94 7.42 -3.57 -7.34
CA MET A 94 8.26 -4.35 -8.25
C MET A 94 9.23 -5.29 -7.55
N THR A 95 9.79 -4.87 -6.42
CA THR A 95 10.87 -5.60 -5.73
C THR A 95 10.30 -6.61 -4.74
N TYR A 96 9.26 -6.23 -4.00
CA TYR A 96 8.71 -7.03 -2.91
C TYR A 96 7.30 -7.58 -3.20
N GLY A 97 6.68 -7.18 -4.32
CA GLY A 97 5.33 -7.65 -4.67
C GLY A 97 4.24 -7.15 -3.71
N ILE A 98 4.50 -6.08 -2.95
CA ILE A 98 3.53 -5.58 -1.97
C ILE A 98 2.35 -4.92 -2.65
N VAL A 99 1.20 -4.94 -1.97
CA VAL A 99 0.01 -4.19 -2.35
C VAL A 99 -0.14 -3.00 -1.41
N ILE A 100 -0.27 -1.79 -1.97
CA ILE A 100 -0.44 -0.56 -1.18
C ILE A 100 -1.92 -0.41 -0.81
N ASP A 101 -2.28 -0.89 0.39
CA ASP A 101 -3.62 -0.72 0.95
C ASP A 101 -3.59 -0.16 2.37
N ARG A 102 -4.77 -0.10 3.02
CA ARG A 102 -4.91 0.45 4.38
C ARG A 102 -3.94 -0.19 5.37
N SER A 103 -3.80 -1.52 5.31
CA SER A 103 -2.92 -2.26 6.22
C SER A 103 -1.45 -1.93 5.99
N MET A 104 -1.06 -1.70 4.73
CA MET A 104 0.30 -1.24 4.41
C MET A 104 0.58 0.16 4.97
N ILE A 105 -0.41 1.06 4.95
CA ILE A 105 -0.27 2.38 5.59
C ILE A 105 -0.13 2.25 7.11
N ALA A 106 -0.91 1.37 7.76
CA ALA A 106 -0.75 1.08 9.18
C ALA A 106 0.66 0.55 9.47
N ASN A 107 1.15 -0.43 8.70
CA ASN A 107 2.51 -0.94 8.84
C ASN A 107 3.59 0.15 8.70
N ILE A 108 3.43 1.11 7.77
CA ILE A 108 4.36 2.22 7.61
C ILE A 108 4.33 3.19 8.80
N ILE A 109 3.19 3.34 9.46
CA ILE A 109 3.03 4.24 10.61
C ILE A 109 3.53 3.58 11.90
N ASP A 110 3.27 2.28 12.07
CA ASP A 110 3.61 1.53 13.27
C ASP A 110 5.06 1.00 13.28
N THR A 111 5.77 1.11 12.15
CA THR A 111 7.15 0.60 12.04
C THR A 111 8.14 1.41 12.88
N THR A 112 9.22 0.73 13.29
CA THR A 112 10.34 1.36 14.00
C THR A 112 11.48 1.77 13.05
N PRO A 113 12.35 2.71 13.46
CA PRO A 113 13.54 3.06 12.67
C PRO A 113 14.47 1.86 12.40
N ALA A 114 14.55 0.91 13.33
CA ALA A 114 15.37 -0.28 13.19
C ALA A 114 14.83 -1.22 12.09
N GLU A 115 13.51 -1.43 12.04
CA GLU A 115 12.84 -2.19 10.97
C GLU A 115 12.99 -1.51 9.62
N SER A 116 12.79 -0.19 9.58
CA SER A 116 12.94 0.59 8.34
C SER A 116 14.37 0.56 7.79
N TYR A 117 15.38 0.63 8.67
CA TYR A 117 16.78 0.57 8.27
C TYR A 117 17.16 -0.80 7.71
N ALA A 118 16.59 -1.88 8.24
CA ALA A 118 16.81 -3.24 7.74
C ALA A 118 16.34 -3.42 6.28
N LEU A 119 15.37 -2.61 5.82
CA LEU A 119 14.88 -2.62 4.44
C LEU A 119 15.74 -1.78 3.48
N MET A 120 16.68 -0.99 3.99
CA MET A 120 17.51 -0.11 3.16
C MET A 120 18.57 -0.89 2.39
N THR A 121 18.43 -0.91 1.07
CA THR A 121 19.45 -1.48 0.17
C THR A 121 20.05 -0.40 -0.73
N PRO A 122 21.30 -0.57 -1.21
CA PRO A 122 21.87 0.32 -2.20
C PRO A 122 21.00 0.44 -3.47
N GLN A 123 20.37 -0.65 -3.89
CA GLN A 123 19.44 -0.67 -5.01
C GLN A 123 18.21 0.22 -4.77
N MET A 124 17.64 0.19 -3.55
CA MET A 124 16.55 1.09 -3.18
C MET A 124 16.97 2.55 -3.28
N LEU A 125 18.13 2.89 -2.68
CA LEU A 125 18.64 4.25 -2.68
C LEU A 125 18.89 4.79 -4.09
N LEU A 126 19.50 3.97 -4.95
CA LEU A 126 19.73 4.34 -6.35
C LEU A 126 18.40 4.50 -7.10
N THR A 127 17.48 3.54 -6.96
CA THR A 127 16.21 3.57 -7.69
C THR A 127 15.37 4.77 -7.27
N LEU A 128 15.13 4.97 -5.98
CA LEU A 128 14.38 6.12 -5.46
C LEU A 128 15.10 7.45 -5.71
N GLY A 129 16.43 7.45 -5.65
CA GLY A 129 17.27 8.60 -5.96
C GLY A 129 17.09 9.06 -7.42
N PHE A 130 17.10 8.13 -8.38
CA PHE A 130 16.96 8.46 -9.80
C PHE A 130 15.50 8.65 -10.23
N SER A 131 14.60 7.72 -9.91
CA SER A 131 13.21 7.76 -10.39
C SER A 131 12.33 8.71 -9.59
N GLY A 132 12.66 8.98 -8.33
CA GLY A 132 11.92 9.88 -7.45
C GLY A 132 12.62 11.23 -7.30
N VAL A 133 13.71 11.27 -6.55
CA VAL A 133 14.36 12.52 -6.10
C VAL A 133 14.88 13.33 -7.30
N LEU A 134 15.67 12.71 -8.18
CA LEU A 134 16.22 13.39 -9.36
C LEU A 134 15.11 13.86 -10.29
N ALA A 135 14.10 13.04 -10.54
CA ALA A 135 12.94 13.42 -11.36
C ALA A 135 12.17 14.61 -10.78
N ALA A 136 11.95 14.64 -9.46
CA ALA A 136 11.32 15.77 -8.77
C ALA A 136 12.19 17.03 -8.81
N LEU A 137 13.50 16.90 -8.65
CA LEU A 137 14.46 18.01 -8.79
C LEU A 137 14.45 18.58 -10.21
N ILE A 138 14.44 17.71 -11.24
CA ILE A 138 14.32 18.13 -12.64
C ILE A 138 13.00 18.87 -12.86
N ALA A 139 11.88 18.35 -12.35
CA ALA A 139 10.57 18.99 -12.47
C ALA A 139 10.56 20.40 -11.86
N CYS A 140 11.23 20.60 -10.71
CA CYS A 140 11.42 21.90 -10.06
C CYS A 140 12.42 22.83 -10.78
N TRP A 141 13.47 22.26 -11.36
CA TRP A 141 14.55 23.01 -12.02
C TRP A 141 14.12 23.66 -13.32
N ILE A 142 13.18 23.04 -14.05
CA ILE A 142 12.62 23.58 -15.29
C ILE A 142 11.93 24.93 -15.04
N LYS A 143 12.30 25.95 -15.81
CA LYS A 143 11.69 27.28 -15.72
C LYS A 143 10.40 27.30 -16.52
N ILE A 144 9.27 27.56 -15.85
CA ILE A 144 7.98 27.72 -16.52
C ILE A 144 7.91 29.14 -17.07
N LYS A 145 7.70 29.27 -18.39
CA LYS A 145 7.49 30.58 -19.02
C LYS A 145 6.11 31.11 -18.63
N PRO A 146 6.00 32.37 -18.18
CA PRO A 146 4.70 33.00 -17.95
C PRO A 146 3.93 33.04 -19.28
N ALA A 147 2.63 32.80 -19.23
CA ALA A 147 1.80 32.85 -20.42
C ALA A 147 1.72 34.30 -20.94
N THR A 148 1.81 34.46 -22.26
CA THR A 148 1.74 35.77 -22.93
C THR A 148 0.38 36.46 -22.75
N SER A 149 -0.69 35.70 -22.54
CA SER A 149 -2.02 36.20 -22.19
C SER A 149 -2.71 35.27 -21.19
N ARG A 150 -3.29 35.84 -20.12
CA ARG A 150 -4.03 35.07 -19.09
C ARG A 150 -5.25 34.37 -19.68
N LEU A 151 -5.98 35.03 -20.59
CA LEU A 151 -7.19 34.48 -21.20
C LEU A 151 -6.87 33.27 -22.09
N ARG A 152 -5.84 33.39 -22.95
CA ARG A 152 -5.37 32.27 -23.78
C ARG A 152 -4.87 31.10 -22.92
N SER A 153 -4.19 31.38 -21.81
CA SER A 153 -3.73 30.35 -20.87
C SER A 153 -4.88 29.56 -20.23
N VAL A 154 -5.96 30.24 -19.83
CA VAL A 154 -7.17 29.58 -19.32
C VAL A 154 -7.83 28.74 -20.41
N LEU A 155 -7.98 29.29 -21.63
CA LEU A 155 -8.58 28.58 -22.76
C LEU A 155 -7.83 27.30 -23.11
N PHE A 156 -6.50 27.35 -23.26
CA PHE A 156 -5.71 26.16 -23.59
C PHE A 156 -5.71 25.12 -22.45
N ARG A 157 -5.75 25.54 -21.19
CA ARG A 157 -5.91 24.61 -20.05
C ARG A 157 -7.29 23.96 -20.03
N GLY A 158 -8.34 24.73 -20.32
CA GLY A 158 -9.70 24.22 -20.48
C GLY A 158 -9.80 23.21 -21.63
N ALA A 159 -9.21 23.53 -22.78
CA ALA A 159 -9.12 22.60 -23.91
C ALA A 159 -8.33 21.32 -23.57
N ASN A 160 -7.22 21.44 -22.85
CA ASN A 160 -6.44 20.28 -22.39
C ASN A 160 -7.26 19.33 -21.50
N ILE A 161 -8.05 19.89 -20.58
CA ILE A 161 -8.96 19.11 -19.73
C ILE A 161 -10.06 18.47 -20.59
N LEU A 162 -10.69 19.24 -21.49
CA LEU A 162 -11.74 18.75 -22.37
C LEU A 162 -11.25 17.57 -23.22
N VAL A 163 -10.08 17.68 -23.85
CA VAL A 163 -9.47 16.60 -24.65
C VAL A 163 -9.21 15.38 -23.79
N SER A 164 -8.68 15.55 -22.57
CA SER A 164 -8.41 14.44 -21.65
C SER A 164 -9.71 13.73 -21.22
N VAL A 165 -10.78 14.48 -20.98
CA VAL A 165 -12.10 13.91 -20.65
C VAL A 165 -12.70 13.17 -21.84
N LEU A 166 -12.62 13.74 -23.05
CA LEU A 166 -13.09 13.08 -24.27
C LEU A 166 -12.35 11.77 -24.54
N LEU A 167 -11.04 11.72 -24.31
CA LEU A 167 -10.25 10.49 -24.42
C LEU A 167 -10.72 9.41 -23.43
N ILE A 168 -10.98 9.78 -22.18
CA ILE A 168 -11.51 8.84 -21.17
C ILE A 168 -12.88 8.32 -21.59
N LEU A 169 -13.79 9.21 -22.02
CA LEU A 169 -15.13 8.83 -22.46
C LEU A 169 -15.09 7.94 -23.70
N LEU A 170 -14.19 8.21 -24.65
CA LEU A 170 -13.98 7.38 -25.83
C LEU A 170 -13.51 5.96 -25.44
N VAL A 171 -12.52 5.86 -24.56
CA VAL A 171 -12.04 4.55 -24.06
C VAL A 171 -13.14 3.82 -23.31
N ALA A 172 -13.90 4.52 -22.46
CA ALA A 172 -15.02 3.93 -21.73
C ALA A 172 -16.11 3.42 -22.70
N ALA A 173 -16.47 4.17 -23.73
CA ALA A 173 -17.46 3.74 -24.72
C ALA A 173 -17.06 2.46 -25.46
N LEU A 174 -15.76 2.27 -25.70
CA LEU A 174 -15.24 1.12 -26.45
C LEU A 174 -14.91 -0.09 -25.58
N PHE A 175 -14.39 0.11 -24.36
CA PHE A 175 -13.76 -0.95 -23.55
C PHE A 175 -14.28 -1.05 -22.10
N TYR A 176 -15.40 -0.40 -21.75
CA TYR A 176 -15.93 -0.42 -20.37
C TYR A 176 -16.14 -1.84 -19.81
N LYS A 177 -16.66 -2.77 -20.60
CA LYS A 177 -16.93 -4.15 -20.15
C LYS A 177 -15.63 -4.88 -19.78
N ASP A 178 -14.58 -4.70 -20.57
CA ASP A 178 -13.28 -5.32 -20.33
C ASP A 178 -12.64 -4.77 -19.05
N TYR A 179 -12.67 -3.45 -18.86
CA TYR A 179 -12.20 -2.79 -17.65
C TYR A 179 -12.99 -3.25 -16.41
N ALA A 180 -14.32 -3.29 -16.51
CA ALA A 180 -15.18 -3.71 -15.40
C ALA A 180 -14.91 -5.17 -15.00
N SER A 181 -14.74 -6.08 -15.97
CA SER A 181 -14.40 -7.48 -15.71
C SER A 181 -13.00 -7.60 -15.08
N LEU A 182 -11.99 -6.96 -15.67
CA LEU A 182 -10.60 -7.03 -15.22
C LEU A 182 -10.46 -6.56 -13.77
N PHE A 183 -10.99 -5.39 -13.43
CA PHE A 183 -10.87 -4.82 -12.09
C PHE A 183 -11.79 -5.50 -11.06
N ARG A 184 -12.91 -6.09 -11.48
CA ARG A 184 -13.77 -6.88 -10.58
C ARG A 184 -13.12 -8.19 -10.16
N ASN A 185 -12.46 -8.85 -11.11
CA ASN A 185 -11.79 -10.13 -10.88
C ASN A 185 -10.42 -9.94 -10.22
N ASN A 186 -9.75 -8.81 -10.47
CA ASN A 186 -8.42 -8.51 -9.95
C ASN A 186 -8.42 -7.18 -9.19
N LYS A 187 -9.11 -7.15 -8.05
CA LYS A 187 -9.26 -5.92 -7.22
C LYS A 187 -7.92 -5.33 -6.77
N GLU A 188 -6.87 -6.16 -6.70
CA GLU A 188 -5.51 -5.74 -6.35
C GLU A 188 -4.88 -4.84 -7.41
N LEU A 189 -5.25 -4.97 -8.69
CA LEU A 189 -4.69 -4.13 -9.76
C LEU A 189 -4.96 -2.65 -9.50
N VAL A 190 -6.15 -2.29 -9.02
CA VAL A 190 -6.48 -0.90 -8.69
C VAL A 190 -5.58 -0.35 -7.58
N LYS A 191 -5.17 -1.21 -6.62
CA LYS A 191 -4.25 -0.86 -5.53
C LYS A 191 -2.78 -0.79 -5.96
N SER A 192 -2.45 -1.14 -7.20
CA SER A 192 -1.10 -0.99 -7.76
C SER A 192 -0.91 0.29 -8.58
N LEU A 193 -2.00 0.97 -8.97
CA LEU A 193 -1.95 2.20 -9.76
C LEU A 193 -1.57 3.40 -8.89
N SER A 194 -0.41 3.99 -9.16
CA SER A 194 0.11 5.16 -8.46
C SER A 194 -0.17 6.47 -9.19
N PRO A 195 -0.40 7.58 -8.45
CA PRO A 195 -0.38 7.72 -6.98
C PRO A 195 -1.74 7.43 -6.30
N SER A 196 -2.76 7.00 -7.05
CA SER A 196 -4.11 6.75 -6.52
C SER A 196 -4.12 5.73 -5.38
N ASN A 197 -3.29 4.70 -5.47
CA ASN A 197 -3.16 3.68 -4.44
C ASN A 197 -2.82 4.26 -3.06
N SER A 198 -1.75 5.05 -2.96
CA SER A 198 -1.34 5.69 -1.71
C SER A 198 -2.40 6.67 -1.23
N ILE A 199 -3.01 7.46 -2.12
CA ILE A 199 -4.06 8.42 -1.73
C ILE A 199 -5.27 7.72 -1.13
N VAL A 200 -5.80 6.69 -1.81
CA VAL A 200 -6.98 5.95 -1.34
C VAL A 200 -6.67 5.17 -0.08
N ALA A 201 -5.49 4.53 0.00
CA ALA A 201 -5.06 3.79 1.17
C ALA A 201 -4.92 4.71 2.41
N SER A 202 -4.25 5.86 2.26
CA SER A 202 -4.09 6.83 3.35
C SER A 202 -5.42 7.46 3.76
N TRP A 203 -6.30 7.79 2.81
CA TRP A 203 -7.65 8.29 3.12
C TRP A 203 -8.49 7.25 3.87
N SER A 204 -8.45 5.99 3.40
CA SER A 204 -9.14 4.89 4.06
C SER A 204 -8.62 4.68 5.48
N TRP A 205 -7.30 4.68 5.70
CA TRP A 205 -6.72 4.60 7.04
C TRP A 205 -7.21 5.76 7.93
N TYR A 206 -7.14 6.99 7.42
CA TYR A 206 -7.55 8.17 8.17
C TYR A 206 -9.04 8.17 8.55
N SER A 207 -9.92 7.74 7.63
CA SER A 207 -11.36 7.70 7.89
C SER A 207 -11.71 6.68 8.97
N HIS A 208 -11.00 5.55 9.02
CA HIS A 208 -11.18 4.52 10.02
C HIS A 208 -10.59 4.96 11.38
N GLN A 209 -9.45 5.65 11.38
CA GLN A 209 -8.89 6.22 12.61
C GLN A 209 -9.82 7.26 13.27
N ARG A 210 -10.62 8.00 12.49
CA ARG A 210 -11.62 8.92 13.04
C ARG A 210 -12.75 8.21 13.79
N LEU A 211 -13.01 6.95 13.48
CA LEU A 211 -13.96 6.11 14.21
C LEU A 211 -13.33 5.52 15.49
N ALA A 212 -12.03 5.71 15.73
CA ALA A 212 -11.28 5.16 16.87
C ALA A 212 -11.45 5.93 18.20
N ASN A 213 -12.43 6.83 18.33
CA ASN A 213 -12.76 7.48 19.60
C ASN A 213 -13.90 6.77 20.35
N LEU A 214 -14.07 5.47 20.08
CA LEU A 214 -15.10 4.67 20.72
C LEU A 214 -14.68 4.30 22.16
N PRO A 215 -15.64 4.21 23.10
CA PRO A 215 -15.34 3.76 24.45
C PRO A 215 -14.84 2.31 24.43
N LEU A 216 -13.97 1.97 25.38
CA LEU A 216 -13.48 0.61 25.57
C LEU A 216 -14.66 -0.32 25.91
N VAL A 217 -14.90 -1.30 25.05
CA VAL A 217 -15.85 -2.39 25.22
C VAL A 217 -15.21 -3.44 26.11
N ARG A 218 -15.83 -3.67 27.28
CA ARG A 218 -15.40 -4.71 28.20
C ARG A 218 -16.09 -6.03 27.86
N ILE A 219 -15.34 -7.12 27.93
CA ILE A 219 -15.86 -8.48 27.70
C ILE A 219 -15.32 -9.44 28.76
N GLY A 220 -16.04 -10.55 29.01
CA GLY A 220 -15.63 -11.53 30.03
C GLY A 220 -15.59 -10.96 31.44
N GLU A 221 -16.55 -10.11 31.81
CA GLU A 221 -16.63 -9.52 33.16
C GLU A 221 -16.96 -10.57 34.23
N ASP A 222 -17.51 -11.70 33.83
CA ASP A 222 -17.81 -12.90 34.62
C ASP A 222 -16.63 -13.88 34.72
N ALA A 223 -15.47 -13.54 34.15
CA ALA A 223 -14.31 -14.41 34.15
C ALA A 223 -13.73 -14.57 35.57
N HIS A 224 -13.78 -15.80 36.08
CA HIS A 224 -13.24 -16.17 37.38
C HIS A 224 -12.39 -17.42 37.29
N ARG A 225 -11.35 -17.51 38.12
CA ARG A 225 -10.50 -18.71 38.20
C ARG A 225 -11.31 -19.89 38.72
N ASN A 226 -11.20 -21.04 38.02
CA ASN A 226 -11.82 -22.29 38.44
C ASN A 226 -11.50 -22.61 39.91
N PRO A 227 -12.51 -22.80 40.79
CA PRO A 227 -12.30 -23.08 42.22
C PRO A 227 -11.40 -24.28 42.48
N LEU A 228 -11.44 -25.32 41.63
CA LEU A 228 -10.59 -26.49 41.76
C LEU A 228 -9.09 -26.13 41.64
N MET A 229 -8.77 -25.11 40.85
CA MET A 229 -7.39 -24.65 40.68
C MET A 229 -6.91 -23.70 41.79
N GLN A 230 -7.81 -23.20 42.64
CA GLN A 230 -7.44 -22.30 43.74
C GLN A 230 -6.85 -23.07 44.93
N ASN A 231 -7.29 -24.32 45.12
CA ASN A 231 -6.86 -25.18 46.22
C ASN A 231 -5.66 -26.08 45.87
N GLU A 232 -5.16 -26.00 44.64
CA GLU A 232 -4.00 -26.78 44.20
C GLU A 232 -2.68 -26.20 44.70
N LYS A 233 -1.82 -27.06 45.27
CA LYS A 233 -0.50 -26.65 45.79
C LYS A 233 0.49 -26.33 44.67
N ARG A 234 0.30 -26.94 43.49
CA ARG A 234 1.20 -26.75 42.34
C ARG A 234 0.78 -25.51 41.56
N LYS A 235 1.72 -24.59 41.35
CA LYS A 235 1.50 -23.41 40.49
C LYS A 235 1.56 -23.82 39.02
N ASN A 236 0.66 -23.26 38.21
CA ASN A 236 0.67 -23.42 36.76
C ASN A 236 1.36 -22.21 36.13
N LEU A 237 2.25 -22.45 35.17
CA LEU A 237 2.92 -21.44 34.36
C LEU A 237 2.70 -21.78 32.90
N THR A 238 2.18 -20.82 32.15
CA THR A 238 2.03 -20.91 30.69
C THR A 238 2.94 -19.88 30.06
N ILE A 239 3.75 -20.29 29.10
CA ILE A 239 4.59 -19.40 28.30
C ILE A 239 4.04 -19.41 26.88
N LEU A 240 3.60 -18.24 26.40
CA LEU A 240 3.14 -18.06 25.02
C LEU A 240 4.25 -17.38 24.22
N ILE A 241 4.77 -18.09 23.22
CA ILE A 241 5.77 -17.53 22.30
C ILE A 241 5.04 -17.07 21.05
N VAL A 242 4.97 -15.75 20.85
CA VAL A 242 4.44 -15.15 19.62
C VAL A 242 5.58 -15.06 18.61
N GLY A 243 5.53 -15.91 17.58
CA GLY A 243 6.53 -15.92 16.51
C GLY A 243 6.39 -14.73 15.56
N GLU A 244 7.43 -14.48 14.76
CA GLU A 244 7.46 -13.42 13.75
C GLU A 244 7.90 -14.01 12.40
N THR A 245 7.16 -13.70 11.32
CA THR A 245 7.43 -14.03 9.90
C THR A 245 7.72 -15.51 9.55
N SER A 246 7.71 -16.41 10.53
CA SER A 246 7.99 -17.84 10.36
C SER A 246 6.84 -18.54 9.63
N ARG A 247 7.15 -19.38 8.63
CA ARG A 247 6.14 -20.09 7.82
C ARG A 247 6.29 -21.61 7.87
N ALA A 248 5.16 -22.31 7.88
CA ALA A 248 5.09 -23.76 8.04
C ALA A 248 5.87 -24.55 6.98
N GLU A 249 5.97 -24.04 5.75
CA GLU A 249 6.73 -24.67 4.65
C GLU A 249 8.22 -24.85 4.95
N ASN A 250 8.78 -24.08 5.89
CA ASN A 250 10.20 -24.15 6.26
C ASN A 250 10.46 -24.83 7.61
N PHE A 251 9.46 -25.50 8.19
CA PHE A 251 9.61 -26.27 9.43
C PHE A 251 9.94 -27.72 9.11
N SER A 252 11.06 -28.23 9.61
CA SER A 252 11.44 -29.64 9.43
C SER A 252 10.46 -30.58 10.13
N LEU A 253 9.79 -30.12 11.19
CA LEU A 253 8.68 -30.83 11.83
C LEU A 253 7.48 -31.06 10.89
N ASN A 254 7.39 -30.29 9.80
CA ASN A 254 6.38 -30.41 8.75
C ASN A 254 6.92 -31.08 7.47
N GLY A 255 8.09 -31.73 7.53
CA GLY A 255 8.70 -32.40 6.38
C GLY A 255 9.57 -31.52 5.49
N TYR A 256 9.95 -30.31 5.92
CA TYR A 256 10.93 -29.50 5.19
C TYR A 256 12.29 -30.23 5.12
N PRO A 257 12.94 -30.35 3.93
CA PRO A 257 14.14 -31.18 3.76
C PRO A 257 15.37 -30.78 4.60
N ARG A 258 15.45 -29.52 5.05
CA ARG A 258 16.53 -29.07 5.93
C ARG A 258 16.08 -29.12 7.38
N GLU A 259 16.94 -29.60 8.27
CA GLU A 259 16.66 -29.70 9.71
C GLU A 259 16.66 -28.32 10.38
N THR A 260 15.52 -27.61 10.30
CA THR A 260 15.34 -26.25 10.85
C THR A 260 14.90 -26.24 12.31
N ASN A 261 14.37 -27.34 12.82
CA ASN A 261 13.92 -27.47 14.22
C ASN A 261 14.60 -28.63 14.98
N PRO A 262 15.95 -28.74 14.96
CA PRO A 262 16.69 -29.92 15.47
C PRO A 262 16.52 -30.17 16.96
N ARG A 263 16.28 -29.11 17.75
CA ARG A 263 16.08 -29.22 19.21
C ARG A 263 14.67 -29.72 19.52
N LEU A 264 13.66 -29.10 18.93
CA LEU A 264 12.25 -29.48 19.12
C LEU A 264 11.96 -30.91 18.66
N ALA A 265 12.65 -31.39 17.62
CA ALA A 265 12.52 -32.77 17.15
C ALA A 265 12.96 -33.83 18.19
N LYS A 266 13.74 -33.43 19.21
CA LYS A 266 14.18 -34.32 20.30
C LYS A 266 13.27 -34.26 21.52
N ASP A 267 12.35 -33.31 21.55
CA ASP A 267 11.41 -33.09 22.64
C ASP A 267 10.05 -33.73 22.31
N ASN A 268 9.24 -34.00 23.33
CA ASN A 268 7.89 -34.55 23.16
C ASN A 268 6.89 -33.44 22.80
N VAL A 269 7.09 -32.78 21.65
CA VAL A 269 6.27 -31.66 21.18
C VAL A 269 5.10 -32.12 20.32
N VAL A 270 3.99 -31.41 20.41
CA VAL A 270 2.85 -31.57 19.49
C VAL A 270 2.98 -30.51 18.40
N TYR A 271 3.07 -30.95 17.14
CA TYR A 271 3.10 -30.07 15.98
C TYR A 271 1.73 -29.99 15.30
N PHE A 272 1.31 -28.78 14.91
CA PHE A 272 0.03 -28.53 14.25
C PHE A 272 0.27 -28.14 12.77
N PRO A 273 0.21 -29.10 11.83
CA PRO A 273 0.60 -28.87 10.43
C PRO A 273 -0.38 -27.99 9.66
N ASN A 274 -1.66 -27.98 10.07
CA ASN A 274 -2.74 -27.29 9.37
C ASN A 274 -3.17 -26.05 10.15
N THR A 275 -2.29 -25.05 10.21
CA THR A 275 -2.56 -23.77 10.89
C THR A 275 -2.45 -22.62 9.89
N ALA A 276 -3.32 -21.63 10.06
CA ALA A 276 -3.34 -20.42 9.24
C ALA A 276 -3.40 -19.19 10.15
N SER A 277 -2.71 -18.13 9.76
CA SER A 277 -2.73 -16.85 10.48
C SER A 277 -4.03 -16.09 10.24
N CYS A 278 -4.38 -15.17 11.15
CA CYS A 278 -5.52 -14.29 10.94
C CYS A 278 -5.27 -13.29 9.80
N GLY A 279 -4.06 -12.72 9.74
CA GLY A 279 -3.61 -11.84 8.67
C GLY A 279 -2.19 -12.17 8.20
N THR A 280 -1.65 -11.33 7.32
CA THR A 280 -0.29 -11.47 6.77
C THR A 280 0.66 -10.35 7.22
N ALA A 281 0.25 -9.58 8.22
CA ALA A 281 1.02 -8.50 8.83
C ALA A 281 0.84 -8.53 10.35
N THR A 282 1.90 -8.19 11.11
CA THR A 282 1.90 -8.20 12.58
C THR A 282 0.81 -7.28 13.14
N ALA A 283 0.63 -6.09 12.54
CA ALA A 283 -0.41 -5.12 12.90
C ALA A 283 -1.85 -5.66 12.79
N VAL A 284 -2.07 -6.71 12.00
CA VAL A 284 -3.39 -7.37 11.86
C VAL A 284 -3.46 -8.65 12.68
N SER A 285 -2.45 -9.51 12.56
CA SER A 285 -2.45 -10.85 13.15
C SER A 285 -2.40 -10.84 14.67
N VAL A 286 -1.59 -9.95 15.27
CA VAL A 286 -1.44 -9.91 16.74
C VAL A 286 -2.74 -9.42 17.39
N PRO A 287 -3.33 -8.27 17.04
CA PRO A 287 -4.59 -7.88 17.67
C PRO A 287 -5.73 -8.87 17.41
N CYS A 288 -5.76 -9.52 16.24
CA CYS A 288 -6.75 -10.55 15.94
C CYS A 288 -6.60 -11.83 16.78
N MET A 289 -5.38 -12.33 16.99
CA MET A 289 -5.20 -13.59 17.74
C MET A 289 -5.51 -13.45 19.23
N PHE A 290 -5.47 -12.21 19.76
CA PHE A 290 -5.80 -11.91 21.15
C PHE A 290 -7.22 -11.35 21.34
N SER A 291 -8.00 -11.18 20.27
CA SER A 291 -9.41 -10.78 20.37
C SER A 291 -10.35 -11.99 20.47
N ASP A 292 -11.63 -11.74 20.73
CA ASP A 292 -12.70 -12.75 20.69
C ASP A 292 -13.29 -12.95 19.27
N MET A 293 -12.74 -12.27 18.27
CA MET A 293 -13.29 -12.25 16.92
C MET A 293 -12.67 -13.36 16.04
N PRO A 294 -13.49 -14.16 15.33
CA PRO A 294 -12.96 -15.06 14.31
C PRO A 294 -12.42 -14.27 13.12
N ARG A 295 -11.42 -14.82 12.42
CA ARG A 295 -10.74 -14.20 11.27
C ARG A 295 -11.70 -13.57 10.25
N GLU A 296 -12.78 -14.27 9.89
CA GLU A 296 -13.74 -13.81 8.88
C GLU A 296 -14.54 -12.58 9.31
N HIS A 297 -14.64 -12.32 10.62
CA HIS A 297 -15.42 -11.23 11.19
C HIS A 297 -14.54 -10.28 12.02
N TYR A 298 -13.22 -10.39 11.87
CA TYR A 298 -12.27 -9.52 12.52
C TYR A 298 -12.45 -8.08 12.04
N LYS A 299 -12.66 -7.18 13.00
CA LYS A 299 -12.77 -5.74 12.77
C LYS A 299 -11.63 -5.06 13.52
N GLU A 300 -10.67 -4.55 12.76
CA GLU A 300 -9.50 -3.83 13.29
C GLU A 300 -9.89 -2.70 14.24
N GLU A 301 -10.91 -1.91 13.87
CA GLU A 301 -11.42 -0.80 14.71
C GLU A 301 -11.98 -1.29 16.05
N LEU A 302 -12.73 -2.40 16.05
CA LEU A 302 -13.28 -2.94 17.29
C LEU A 302 -12.18 -3.52 18.17
N ALA A 303 -11.20 -4.20 17.57
CA ALA A 303 -10.09 -4.83 18.30
C ALA A 303 -9.23 -3.80 19.06
N GLN A 304 -9.15 -2.56 18.58
CA GLN A 304 -8.44 -1.47 19.27
C GLN A 304 -9.20 -0.91 20.49
N HIS A 305 -10.51 -1.16 20.57
CA HIS A 305 -11.38 -0.64 21.63
C HIS A 305 -12.18 -1.74 22.31
N GLN A 306 -11.71 -2.96 22.29
CA GLN A 306 -12.31 -4.08 22.99
C GLN A 306 -11.21 -4.76 23.79
N GLU A 307 -11.52 -5.14 25.02
CA GLU A 307 -10.63 -5.97 25.82
C GLU A 307 -10.32 -7.29 25.10
N GLY A 308 -9.07 -7.73 25.20
CA GLY A 308 -8.61 -8.99 24.65
C GLY A 308 -8.58 -10.12 25.69
N VAL A 309 -8.16 -11.30 25.24
CA VAL A 309 -8.02 -12.48 26.10
C VAL A 309 -7.07 -12.24 27.29
N LEU A 310 -6.04 -11.39 27.14
CA LEU A 310 -5.11 -11.09 28.22
C LEU A 310 -5.75 -10.25 29.32
N ASP A 311 -6.61 -9.30 28.96
CA ASP A 311 -7.37 -8.51 29.93
C ASP A 311 -8.31 -9.40 30.74
N ILE A 312 -8.97 -10.35 30.08
CA ILE A 312 -9.86 -11.34 30.71
C ILE A 312 -9.07 -12.25 31.66
N ILE A 313 -7.91 -12.77 31.23
CA ILE A 313 -7.03 -13.61 32.06
C ILE A 313 -6.55 -12.85 33.29
N GLN A 314 -6.14 -11.60 33.12
CA GLN A 314 -5.70 -10.75 34.22
C GLN A 314 -6.84 -10.47 35.20
N ARG A 315 -8.05 -10.16 34.70
CA ARG A 315 -9.26 -9.98 35.52
C ARG A 315 -9.59 -11.23 36.33
N ALA A 316 -9.44 -12.42 35.75
CA ALA A 316 -9.68 -13.68 36.43
C ALA A 316 -8.67 -13.97 37.58
N GLY A 317 -7.70 -13.07 37.82
CA GLY A 317 -6.72 -13.15 38.91
C GLY A 317 -5.46 -13.93 38.55
N ILE A 318 -5.16 -14.08 37.26
CA ILE A 318 -3.91 -14.69 36.78
C ILE A 318 -2.91 -13.58 36.47
N ASN A 319 -1.67 -13.75 36.92
CA ASN A 319 -0.61 -12.79 36.61
C ASN A 319 -0.20 -12.91 35.14
N VAL A 320 -0.38 -11.82 34.38
CA VAL A 320 0.04 -11.71 32.98
C VAL A 320 1.30 -10.86 32.91
N LEU A 321 2.28 -11.32 32.14
CA LEU A 321 3.49 -10.57 31.78
C LEU A 321 3.66 -10.71 30.27
N TRP A 322 3.75 -9.57 29.58
CA TRP A 322 4.07 -9.49 28.16
C TRP A 322 5.49 -8.96 28.00
#